data_AF-A0A8S4QQN0-F1
#
_entry.id   AF-A0A8S4QQN0-F1
#
_cell.length_a   1.000
_cell.length_b   1.000
_cell.length_c   1.000
_cell.angle_alpha   90.00
_cell.angle_beta   90.00
_cell.angle_gamma   90.00
#
_symmetry.space_group_name_H-M   'P 1'
#
loop_
_entity.id
_entity.type
_entity.pdbx_description
1 polymer ?
#
loop_
_entity_poly.entity_id
_entity_poly.type
_entity_poly.pdbx_seq_one_letter_code
_entity_poly.pdbx_strand_id
1 'polypeptide(L)'
;PKGISIKTYHAMEVDGSVWIWYHVDGEPPLWTVEESEELKNWGYRGRNEFLVNAHIQEIPENGADVAHLNAVHTVSMFSDLGQKYPFLNHLIGHHTWGAEWKKGDEHHVANIQISQRYLILKVDVFPLKVTVNQIGPAHVRLSFMSPLGPMMVLQSVTPLGPLLQRVVHRVYSPRYNAPLGAALVLLEAKQFERDVAIWNNKRYVSSPAYAKSDKTIRTFRSWFSQFYSENSISVRDAMQNPLDW
;
A
#
# COMPACT_ATOMS: atom_id res chain seq x y z
N PRO A 1 17.05 1.67 -38.79
CA PRO A 1 16.77 1.30 -40.20
C PRO A 1 15.27 1.43 -40.46
N LYS A 2 14.84 1.78 -41.68
CA LYS A 2 13.40 1.87 -42.01
C LYS A 2 12.73 0.52 -41.71
N GLY A 3 11.70 0.52 -40.87
CA GLY A 3 10.94 -0.69 -40.50
C GLY A 3 11.38 -1.43 -39.24
N ILE A 4 12.40 -0.95 -38.51
CA ILE A 4 12.67 -1.44 -37.15
C ILE A 4 12.03 -0.48 -36.16
N SER A 5 11.00 -0.94 -35.46
CA SER A 5 10.48 -0.31 -34.24
C SER A 5 10.75 -1.22 -33.05
N ILE A 6 11.02 -0.59 -31.91
CA ILE A 6 11.05 -1.26 -30.61
C ILE A 6 9.70 -1.04 -29.94
N LYS A 7 9.30 -1.95 -29.04
CA LYS A 7 8.11 -1.74 -28.22
C LYS A 7 8.29 -0.47 -27.38
N THR A 8 7.34 0.44 -27.49
CA THR A 8 7.29 1.68 -26.70
C THR A 8 6.11 1.64 -25.75
N TYR A 9 6.23 2.36 -24.64
CA TYR A 9 5.15 2.49 -23.68
C TYR A 9 4.84 3.97 -23.42
N HIS A 10 3.58 4.27 -23.13
CA HIS A 10 3.22 5.58 -22.57
C HIS A 10 3.83 5.69 -21.17
N ALA A 11 4.46 6.83 -20.88
CA ALA A 11 5.10 7.09 -19.60
C ALA A 11 4.74 8.47 -19.08
N MET A 12 4.80 8.64 -17.76
CA MET A 12 4.65 9.93 -17.09
C MET A 12 5.55 10.01 -15.87
N GLU A 13 5.92 11.23 -15.47
CA GLU A 13 6.69 11.49 -14.27
C GLU A 13 5.81 12.20 -13.24
N VAL A 14 5.54 11.54 -12.13
CA VAL A 14 4.74 12.10 -11.04
C VAL A 14 5.13 11.40 -9.74
N ASP A 15 4.92 12.05 -8.59
CA ASP A 15 5.14 11.43 -7.27
C ASP A 15 6.58 10.92 -7.06
N GLY A 16 7.55 11.58 -7.70
CA GLY A 16 8.97 11.20 -7.65
C GLY A 16 9.27 9.83 -8.27
N SER A 17 8.45 9.40 -9.23
CA SER A 17 8.60 8.13 -9.96
C SER A 17 8.29 8.30 -11.44
N VAL A 18 8.92 7.46 -12.27
CA VAL A 18 8.53 7.27 -13.67
C VAL A 18 7.50 6.14 -13.71
N TRP A 19 6.30 6.45 -14.18
CA TRP A 19 5.22 5.50 -14.38
C TRP A 19 5.16 5.08 -15.83
N ILE A 20 4.82 3.82 -16.06
CA ILE A 20 4.61 3.24 -17.38
C ILE A 20 3.19 2.69 -17.42
N TRP A 21 2.46 3.00 -18.48
CA TRP A 21 1.16 2.39 -18.75
C TRP A 21 1.34 0.99 -19.33
N TYR A 22 0.65 0.02 -18.74
CA TYR A 22 0.61 -1.35 -19.22
C TYR A 22 -0.83 -1.79 -19.45
N HIS A 23 -1.09 -2.30 -20.65
CA HIS A 23 -2.30 -3.03 -21.01
C HIS A 23 -1.88 -4.21 -21.87
N VAL A 24 -2.39 -5.41 -21.59
CA VAL A 24 -2.00 -6.64 -22.30
C VAL A 24 -2.30 -6.54 -23.80
N ASP A 25 -3.40 -5.89 -24.15
CA ASP A 25 -3.83 -5.65 -25.53
C ASP A 25 -3.17 -4.42 -26.19
N GLY A 26 -2.30 -3.70 -25.47
CA GLY A 26 -1.63 -2.50 -25.98
C GLY A 26 -2.50 -1.25 -26.07
N GLU A 27 -3.68 -1.26 -25.42
CA GLU A 27 -4.58 -0.11 -25.36
C GLU A 27 -3.92 1.12 -24.69
N PRO A 28 -4.26 2.35 -25.12
CA PRO A 28 -3.72 3.57 -24.54
C PRO A 28 -4.21 3.79 -23.09
N PRO A 29 -3.56 4.70 -22.34
CA PRO A 29 -3.98 5.07 -20.99
C PRO A 29 -5.45 5.44 -20.88
N LEU A 30 -6.18 4.73 -20.03
CA LEU A 30 -7.59 5.02 -19.69
C LEU A 30 -7.72 6.05 -18.56
N TRP A 31 -6.66 6.23 -17.78
CA TRP A 31 -6.55 7.24 -16.74
C TRP A 31 -5.10 7.69 -16.58
N THR A 32 -4.89 8.75 -15.81
CA THR A 32 -3.55 9.25 -15.44
C THR A 32 -3.49 9.44 -13.92
N VAL A 33 -2.30 9.71 -13.39
CA VAL A 33 -2.13 10.01 -11.96
C VAL A 33 -1.99 11.53 -11.82
N GLU A 34 -2.97 12.16 -11.16
CA GLU A 34 -2.94 13.60 -10.91
C GLU A 34 -1.76 14.00 -10.02
N GLU A 35 -1.11 15.13 -10.27
CA GLU A 35 -0.03 15.62 -9.43
C GLU A 35 -0.54 16.04 -8.04
N SER A 36 0.19 15.71 -6.96
CA SER A 36 -0.15 16.18 -5.61
C SER A 36 0.35 17.61 -5.38
N GLU A 37 -0.58 18.51 -5.03
CA GLU A 37 -0.26 19.90 -4.67
C GLU A 37 0.67 20.00 -3.44
N GLU A 38 0.53 19.07 -2.49
CA GLU A 38 1.41 18.99 -1.32
C GLU A 38 2.86 18.71 -1.73
N LEU A 39 3.07 17.75 -2.63
CA LEU A 39 4.41 17.32 -3.04
C LEU A 39 5.19 18.40 -3.79
N LYS A 40 4.51 19.37 -4.42
CA LYS A 40 5.16 20.54 -5.04
C LYS A 40 5.97 21.35 -4.03
N ASN A 41 5.55 21.35 -2.76
CA ASN A 41 6.12 22.18 -1.70
C ASN A 41 6.81 21.37 -0.58
N TRP A 42 6.65 20.06 -0.57
CA TRP A 42 7.20 19.18 0.48
C TRP A 42 8.56 18.61 0.10
N GLY A 43 9.37 18.35 1.11
CA GLY A 43 10.68 17.75 0.92
C GLY A 43 10.63 16.23 1.03
N TYR A 44 11.37 15.55 0.15
CA TYR A 44 11.66 14.12 0.28
C TYR A 44 12.45 13.83 1.56
N ARG A 45 12.13 12.71 2.24
CA ARG A 45 12.68 12.33 3.54
C ARG A 45 13.41 11.00 3.54
N GLY A 46 13.04 10.08 2.65
CA GLY A 46 13.70 8.78 2.54
C GLY A 46 12.87 7.78 1.75
N ARG A 47 13.47 6.61 1.51
CA ARG A 47 12.89 5.53 0.72
C ARG A 47 13.19 4.18 1.36
N ASN A 48 12.16 3.34 1.38
CA ASN A 48 12.29 1.92 1.69
C ASN A 48 11.97 1.11 0.43
N GLU A 49 12.58 -0.06 0.31
CA GLU A 49 12.34 -1.00 -0.78
C GLU A 49 12.28 -2.42 -0.24
N PHE A 50 11.29 -3.17 -0.71
CA PHE A 50 11.03 -4.54 -0.30
C PHE A 50 10.79 -5.42 -1.51
N LEU A 51 11.28 -6.66 -1.44
CA LEU A 51 10.86 -7.74 -2.31
C LEU A 51 9.87 -8.61 -1.55
N VAL A 52 8.69 -8.78 -2.14
CA VAL A 52 7.54 -9.43 -1.48
C VAL A 52 7.05 -10.59 -2.35
N ASN A 53 7.01 -11.79 -1.77
CA ASN A 53 6.51 -12.99 -2.43
C ASN A 53 4.98 -13.07 -2.31
N ALA A 54 4.28 -12.28 -3.13
CA ALA A 54 2.82 -12.23 -3.16
C ALA A 54 2.32 -11.96 -4.58
N HIS A 55 1.05 -12.24 -4.84
CA HIS A 55 0.38 -11.71 -6.03
C HIS A 55 0.17 -10.20 -5.88
N ILE A 56 0.28 -9.42 -6.96
CA ILE A 56 0.20 -7.95 -6.91
C ILE A 56 -1.04 -7.43 -6.17
N GLN A 57 -2.20 -8.08 -6.35
CA GLN A 57 -3.46 -7.71 -5.70
C GLN A 57 -3.38 -7.77 -4.18
N GLU A 58 -2.57 -8.66 -3.61
CA GLU A 58 -2.53 -8.90 -2.16
C GLU A 58 -1.92 -7.72 -1.39
N ILE A 59 -1.11 -6.89 -2.05
CA ILE A 59 -0.52 -5.70 -1.44
C ILE A 59 -1.61 -4.65 -1.12
N PRO A 60 -2.38 -4.15 -2.11
CA PRO A 60 -3.48 -3.21 -1.86
C PRO A 60 -4.70 -3.83 -1.17
N GLU A 61 -4.87 -5.16 -1.20
CA GLU A 61 -5.96 -5.86 -0.48
C GLU A 61 -5.91 -5.62 1.04
N ASN A 62 -4.72 -5.43 1.62
CA ASN A 62 -4.57 -5.07 3.04
C ASN A 62 -5.37 -3.81 3.40
N GLY A 63 -5.53 -2.85 2.48
CA GLY A 63 -6.35 -1.66 2.73
C GLY A 63 -7.83 -1.98 2.97
N ALA A 64 -8.33 -3.07 2.41
CA ALA A 64 -9.70 -3.54 2.60
C ALA A 64 -9.85 -4.55 3.75
N ASP A 65 -8.75 -5.15 4.23
CA ASP A 65 -8.75 -6.02 5.40
C ASP A 65 -8.65 -5.18 6.68
N VAL A 66 -9.78 -4.77 7.25
CA VAL A 66 -9.75 -3.99 8.51
C VAL A 66 -9.30 -4.84 9.72
N ALA A 67 -9.45 -6.17 9.63
CA ALA A 67 -9.15 -7.07 10.74
C ALA A 67 -7.64 -7.20 10.97
N HIS A 68 -6.83 -7.22 9.90
CA HIS A 68 -5.36 -7.34 10.03
C HIS A 68 -4.77 -6.19 10.85
N LEU A 69 -5.30 -4.96 10.74
CA LEU A 69 -4.80 -3.80 11.49
C LEU A 69 -4.77 -4.07 13.00
N ASN A 70 -5.83 -4.68 13.54
CA ASN A 70 -5.91 -5.00 14.95
C ASN A 70 -5.17 -6.30 15.32
N ALA A 71 -4.93 -7.20 14.36
CA ALA A 71 -4.20 -8.45 14.61
C ALA A 71 -2.66 -8.28 14.54
N VAL A 72 -2.17 -7.43 13.63
CA VAL A 72 -0.76 -7.34 13.25
C VAL A 72 -0.12 -6.03 13.73
N HIS A 73 -0.88 -4.93 13.74
CA HIS A 73 -0.38 -3.58 14.02
C HIS A 73 -0.78 -3.06 15.41
N THR A 74 -1.24 -3.91 16.33
CA THR A 74 -1.57 -3.52 17.71
C THR A 74 -0.35 -3.28 18.58
N VAL A 75 0.75 -3.99 18.31
CA VAL A 75 1.95 -3.93 19.13
C VAL A 75 2.73 -2.67 18.84
N SER A 76 3.17 -1.98 19.90
CA SER A 76 3.88 -0.71 19.88
C SER A 76 4.87 -0.58 18.72
N MET A 77 4.80 0.55 18.01
CA MET A 77 5.80 0.89 16.98
C MET A 77 7.19 1.18 17.56
N PHE A 78 7.27 1.47 18.87
CA PHE A 78 8.51 1.87 19.54
C PHE A 78 9.22 0.72 20.24
N SER A 79 8.56 -0.44 20.41
CA SER A 79 9.12 -1.57 21.12
C SER A 79 8.44 -2.91 20.78
N ASP A 80 9.25 -3.92 20.46
CA ASP A 80 8.77 -5.29 20.27
C ASP A 80 8.63 -6.07 21.58
N LEU A 81 8.95 -5.47 22.75
CA LEU A 81 8.73 -6.09 24.07
C LEU A 81 7.26 -6.50 24.27
N GLY A 82 6.34 -5.75 23.66
CA GLY A 82 4.91 -6.04 23.67
C GLY A 82 4.52 -7.35 22.96
N GLN A 83 5.32 -7.81 21.99
CA GLN A 83 5.12 -9.11 21.34
C GLN A 83 5.48 -10.25 22.29
N LYS A 84 6.58 -10.08 23.04
CA LYS A 84 7.10 -11.09 23.97
C LYS A 84 6.37 -11.11 25.31
N TYR A 85 5.90 -9.96 25.76
CA TYR A 85 5.23 -9.78 27.05
C TYR A 85 3.94 -8.94 26.87
N PRO A 86 2.83 -9.57 26.44
CA PRO A 86 1.59 -8.86 26.11
C PRO A 86 1.02 -8.00 27.24
N PHE A 87 1.29 -8.36 28.51
CA PHE A 87 0.86 -7.58 29.67
C PHE A 87 1.51 -6.20 29.77
N LEU A 88 2.66 -5.99 29.11
CA LEU A 88 3.34 -4.69 29.08
C LEU A 88 2.70 -3.70 28.09
N ASN A 89 1.86 -4.16 27.15
CA ASN A 89 1.24 -3.30 26.12
C ASN A 89 0.42 -2.14 26.71
N HIS A 90 -0.15 -2.31 27.91
CA HIS A 90 -0.88 -1.25 28.58
C HIS A 90 0.03 -0.13 29.16
N LEU A 91 1.30 -0.48 29.44
CA LEU A 91 2.32 0.42 29.99
C LEU A 91 3.18 1.07 28.89
N ILE A 92 3.57 0.30 27.87
CA ILE A 92 4.43 0.79 26.77
C ILE A 92 3.64 1.44 25.63
N GLY A 93 2.35 1.16 25.57
CA GLY A 93 1.39 1.70 24.62
C GLY A 93 0.96 0.70 23.54
N HIS A 94 -0.29 0.85 23.07
CA HIS A 94 -0.88 0.01 22.03
C HIS A 94 -1.71 0.85 21.06
N HIS A 95 -1.93 0.31 19.87
CA HIS A 95 -2.75 0.95 18.84
C HIS A 95 -4.18 0.41 18.86
N THR A 96 -5.15 1.31 18.70
CA THR A 96 -6.50 0.94 18.28
C THR A 96 -6.75 1.49 16.89
N TRP A 97 -7.22 0.63 15.98
CA TRP A 97 -7.45 0.97 14.57
C TRP A 97 -8.93 0.89 14.24
N GLY A 98 -9.46 1.96 13.65
CA GLY A 98 -10.73 1.95 12.92
C GLY A 98 -10.46 2.27 11.45
N ALA A 99 -11.04 1.51 10.52
CA ALA A 99 -10.89 1.79 9.10
C ALA A 99 -12.22 1.68 8.35
N GLU A 100 -12.41 2.54 7.35
CA GLU A 100 -13.54 2.50 6.43
C GLU A 100 -13.02 2.54 5.00
N TRP A 101 -13.34 1.51 4.21
CA TRP A 101 -13.02 1.42 2.79
C TRP A 101 -14.22 1.83 1.94
N LYS A 102 -14.00 2.64 0.92
CA LYS A 102 -15.01 3.05 -0.07
C LYS A 102 -14.38 3.11 -1.47
N LYS A 103 -15.19 2.81 -2.49
CA LYS A 103 -14.82 3.12 -3.88
C LYS A 103 -14.69 4.64 -4.02
N GLY A 104 -13.71 5.11 -4.77
CA GLY A 104 -13.57 6.53 -5.12
C GLY A 104 -14.59 6.96 -6.17
N ASP A 105 -14.65 8.27 -6.40
CA ASP A 105 -15.51 8.85 -7.44
C ASP A 105 -15.07 8.41 -8.84
N GLU A 106 -13.75 8.29 -9.03
CA GLU A 106 -13.15 7.74 -10.23
C GLU A 106 -13.07 6.20 -10.16
N HIS A 107 -13.37 5.54 -11.27
CA HIS A 107 -13.47 4.08 -11.32
C HIS A 107 -12.17 3.36 -10.91
N HIS A 108 -11.02 3.96 -11.23
CA HIS A 108 -9.70 3.41 -10.95
C HIS A 108 -9.14 3.83 -9.57
N VAL A 109 -9.93 4.52 -8.74
CA VAL A 109 -9.52 4.97 -7.41
C VAL A 109 -10.35 4.29 -6.32
N ALA A 110 -9.68 3.92 -5.22
CA ALA A 110 -10.33 3.49 -3.98
C ALA A 110 -9.77 4.26 -2.78
N ASN A 111 -10.65 4.58 -1.83
CA ASN A 111 -10.35 5.41 -0.67
C ASN A 111 -10.47 4.58 0.62
N ILE A 112 -9.46 4.67 1.49
CA ILE A 112 -9.54 4.14 2.85
C ILE A 112 -9.29 5.28 3.83
N GLN A 113 -10.17 5.42 4.82
CA GLN A 113 -9.92 6.28 5.97
C GLN A 113 -9.60 5.41 7.18
N ILE A 114 -8.41 5.59 7.73
CA ILE A 114 -7.94 4.88 8.92
C ILE A 114 -7.78 5.91 10.04
N SER A 115 -8.39 5.62 11.19
CA SER A 115 -8.19 6.37 12.43
C SER A 115 -7.38 5.51 13.39
N GLN A 116 -6.20 6.01 13.75
CA GLN A 116 -5.27 5.37 14.66
C GLN A 116 -5.17 6.21 15.93
N ARG A 117 -5.28 5.55 17.08
CA ARG A 117 -5.00 6.15 18.40
C ARG A 117 -3.88 5.39 19.08
N TYR A 118 -2.92 6.10 19.67
CA TYR A 118 -1.83 5.47 20.42
C TYR A 118 -2.06 5.72 21.90
N LEU A 119 -2.48 4.67 22.59
CA LEU A 119 -2.91 4.76 23.98
C LEU A 119 -1.77 4.31 24.88
N ILE A 120 -1.25 5.22 25.71
CA ILE A 120 -0.42 4.88 26.88
C ILE A 120 -1.34 4.99 28.11
N LEU A 121 -1.50 3.90 28.87
CA LEU A 121 -2.56 3.77 29.87
C LEU A 121 -3.94 4.06 29.25
N LYS A 122 -4.56 5.20 29.61
CA LYS A 122 -5.85 5.68 29.08
C LYS A 122 -5.74 6.97 28.27
N VAL A 123 -4.53 7.47 28.05
CA VAL A 123 -4.31 8.75 27.36
C VAL A 123 -3.90 8.48 25.92
N ASP A 124 -4.61 9.10 24.98
CA ASP A 124 -4.22 9.13 23.57
C ASP A 124 -3.11 10.17 23.39
N VAL A 125 -1.88 9.69 23.25
CA VAL A 125 -0.70 10.54 23.18
C VAL A 125 -0.33 10.91 21.75
N PHE A 126 -0.91 10.24 20.76
CA PHE A 126 -0.61 10.49 19.35
C PHE A 126 -1.77 10.07 18.45
N PRO A 127 -2.82 10.91 18.34
CA PRO A 127 -3.90 10.67 17.39
C PRO A 127 -3.38 10.89 15.97
N LEU A 128 -3.61 9.91 15.10
CA LEU A 128 -3.16 9.91 13.72
C LEU A 128 -4.34 9.52 12.82
N LYS A 129 -4.68 10.42 11.89
CA LYS A 129 -5.63 10.11 10.83
C LYS A 129 -4.84 9.80 9.56
N VAL A 130 -5.12 8.66 8.94
CA VAL A 130 -4.51 8.27 7.67
C VAL A 130 -5.60 8.20 6.61
N THR A 131 -5.41 8.95 5.53
CA THR A 131 -6.23 8.82 4.33
C THR A 131 -5.40 8.11 3.28
N VAL A 132 -5.87 6.97 2.80
CA VAL A 132 -5.21 6.15 1.80
C VAL A 132 -5.99 6.28 0.49
N ASN A 133 -5.33 6.71 -0.57
CA ASN A 133 -5.87 6.71 -1.92
C ASN A 133 -5.12 5.65 -2.73
N GLN A 134 -5.78 4.55 -3.05
CA GLN A 134 -5.31 3.56 -4.00
C GLN A 134 -5.63 4.04 -5.41
N ILE A 135 -4.61 4.20 -6.26
CA ILE A 135 -4.74 4.68 -7.64
C ILE A 135 -4.29 3.55 -8.57
N GLY A 136 -5.27 2.96 -9.27
CA GLY A 136 -5.05 1.77 -10.08
C GLY A 136 -4.55 0.57 -9.26
N PRO A 137 -3.87 -0.40 -9.88
CA PRO A 137 -3.40 -1.60 -9.20
C PRO A 137 -2.08 -1.43 -8.41
N ALA A 138 -1.34 -0.34 -8.65
CA ALA A 138 0.09 -0.29 -8.31
C ALA A 138 0.55 0.95 -7.55
N HIS A 139 -0.31 1.98 -7.37
CA HIS A 139 0.07 3.23 -6.70
C HIS A 139 -0.82 3.53 -5.51
N VAL A 140 -0.23 3.99 -4.40
CA VAL A 140 -0.96 4.37 -3.19
C VAL A 140 -0.38 5.66 -2.60
N ARG A 141 -1.27 6.58 -2.23
CA ARG A 141 -0.94 7.76 -1.42
C ARG A 141 -1.50 7.60 -0.02
N LEU A 142 -0.62 7.46 0.98
CA LEU A 142 -0.98 7.45 2.39
C LEU A 142 -0.70 8.84 2.98
N SER A 143 -1.76 9.61 3.21
CA SER A 143 -1.70 10.94 3.82
C SER A 143 -1.91 10.84 5.32
N PHE A 144 -0.85 11.10 6.08
CA PHE A 144 -0.82 11.08 7.53
C PHE A 144 -1.09 12.48 8.07
N MET A 145 -2.11 12.62 8.92
CA MET A 145 -2.45 13.86 9.61
C MET A 145 -2.24 13.68 11.12
N SER A 146 -1.27 14.40 11.66
CA SER A 146 -0.93 14.40 13.09
C SER A 146 -0.94 15.82 13.65
N PRO A 147 -1.02 16.00 14.99
CA PRO A 147 -0.87 17.30 15.63
C PRO A 147 0.47 18.00 15.34
N LEU A 148 1.50 17.24 14.95
CA LEU A 148 2.84 17.75 14.61
C LEU A 148 2.99 18.07 13.11
N GLY A 149 1.89 18.09 12.38
CA GLY A 149 1.83 18.39 10.96
C GLY A 149 1.60 17.14 10.09
N PRO A 150 1.35 17.36 8.79
CA PRO A 150 1.04 16.29 7.86
C PRO A 150 2.33 15.67 7.29
N MET A 151 2.21 14.44 6.82
CA MET A 151 3.24 13.70 6.10
C MET A 151 2.59 12.81 5.05
N MET A 152 3.34 12.38 4.04
CA MET A 152 2.82 11.50 2.99
C MET A 152 3.80 10.37 2.72
N VAL A 153 3.28 9.15 2.62
CA VAL A 153 4.00 7.99 2.11
C VAL A 153 3.40 7.62 0.76
N LEU A 154 4.25 7.58 -0.26
CA LEU A 154 3.91 7.11 -1.59
C LEU A 154 4.37 5.67 -1.71
N GLN A 155 3.44 4.74 -1.92
CA GLN A 155 3.73 3.33 -2.15
C GLN A 155 3.56 3.02 -3.63
N SER A 156 4.58 2.41 -4.23
CA SER A 156 4.53 1.90 -5.60
C SER A 156 4.84 0.41 -5.60
N VAL A 157 4.10 -0.36 -6.40
CA VAL A 157 4.28 -1.81 -6.57
C VAL A 157 4.66 -2.08 -8.02
N THR A 158 5.82 -2.72 -8.24
CA THR A 158 6.23 -3.19 -9.57
C THR A 158 6.26 -4.71 -9.57
N PRO A 159 5.44 -5.37 -10.40
CA PRO A 159 5.59 -6.80 -10.64
C PRO A 159 6.97 -7.13 -11.20
N LEU A 160 7.66 -8.05 -10.54
CA LEU A 160 8.89 -8.69 -11.02
C LEU A 160 8.67 -10.16 -11.39
N GLY A 161 7.53 -10.71 -10.98
CA GLY A 161 7.04 -12.04 -11.30
C GLY A 161 5.55 -12.16 -10.94
N PRO A 162 4.88 -13.26 -11.33
CA PRO A 162 3.47 -13.48 -10.99
C PRO A 162 3.22 -13.47 -9.47
N LEU A 163 4.19 -13.92 -8.69
CA LEU A 163 4.16 -13.95 -7.22
C LEU A 163 5.36 -13.24 -6.58
N LEU A 164 6.01 -12.31 -7.30
CA LEU A 164 7.14 -11.53 -6.78
C LEU A 164 6.97 -10.05 -7.12
N GLN A 165 6.86 -9.21 -6.09
CA GLN A 165 6.59 -7.79 -6.21
C GLN A 165 7.71 -6.98 -5.60
N ARG A 166 8.15 -5.93 -6.28
CA ARG A 166 8.98 -4.88 -5.68
C ARG A 166 8.09 -3.77 -5.17
N VAL A 167 8.08 -3.57 -3.86
CA VAL A 167 7.34 -2.47 -3.22
C VAL A 167 8.30 -1.40 -2.78
N VAL A 168 8.04 -0.16 -3.16
CA VAL A 168 8.87 1.00 -2.81
C VAL A 168 8.01 2.04 -2.12
N HIS A 169 8.46 2.47 -0.93
CA HIS A 169 7.90 3.60 -0.20
C HIS A 169 8.77 4.83 -0.37
N ARG A 170 8.17 5.99 -0.57
CA ARG A 170 8.85 7.30 -0.55
C ARG A 170 8.12 8.21 0.42
N VAL A 171 8.85 8.80 1.35
CA VAL A 171 8.27 9.64 2.39
C VAL A 171 8.54 11.11 2.09
N TYR A 172 7.51 11.93 2.23
CA TYR A 172 7.55 13.37 2.05
C TYR A 172 6.91 14.09 3.24
N SER A 173 7.45 15.26 3.58
CA SER A 173 6.85 16.12 4.61
C SER A 173 7.22 17.60 4.40
N PRO A 174 6.46 18.54 4.96
CA PRO A 174 6.90 19.92 5.11
C PRO A 174 8.30 20.05 5.72
N ARG A 175 8.99 21.16 5.45
CA ARG A 175 10.34 21.40 6.00
C ARG A 175 10.36 21.45 7.54
N TYR A 176 9.32 22.04 8.15
CA TYR A 176 9.28 22.24 9.60
C TYR A 176 9.17 20.94 10.41
N ASN A 177 8.59 19.87 9.85
CA ASN A 177 8.45 18.57 10.51
C ASN A 177 9.35 17.49 9.87
N ALA A 178 10.42 17.89 9.18
CA ALA A 178 11.35 16.97 8.54
C ALA A 178 11.90 15.86 9.46
N PRO A 179 12.23 16.11 10.75
CA PRO A 179 12.65 15.04 11.66
C PRO A 179 11.57 13.98 11.88
N LEU A 180 10.30 14.37 11.95
CA LEU A 180 9.18 13.44 12.07
C LEU A 180 8.99 12.64 10.78
N GLY A 181 9.14 13.29 9.62
CA GLY A 181 9.13 12.62 8.32
C GLY A 181 10.28 11.61 8.17
N ALA A 182 11.47 11.91 8.68
CA ALA A 182 12.59 10.96 8.71
C ALA A 182 12.32 9.79 9.66
N ALA A 183 11.72 10.03 10.83
CA ALA A 183 11.28 8.96 11.72
C ALA A 183 10.21 8.07 11.07
N LEU A 184 9.29 8.65 10.31
CA LEU A 184 8.25 7.91 9.57
C LEU A 184 8.85 6.94 8.55
N VAL A 185 9.98 7.25 7.91
CA VAL A 185 10.68 6.29 7.03
C VAL A 185 11.00 4.99 7.77
N LEU A 186 11.52 5.09 9.00
CA LEU A 186 11.89 3.93 9.81
C LEU A 186 10.67 3.21 10.39
N LEU A 187 9.67 3.96 10.85
CA LEU A 187 8.45 3.40 11.44
C LEU A 187 7.63 2.65 10.39
N GLU A 188 7.47 3.25 9.21
CA GLU A 188 6.77 2.63 8.08
C GLU A 188 7.46 1.33 7.65
N ALA A 189 8.79 1.33 7.56
CA ALA A 189 9.54 0.12 7.23
C ALA A 189 9.24 -1.03 8.21
N LYS A 190 9.28 -0.74 9.51
CA LYS A 190 8.99 -1.73 10.56
C LYS A 190 7.54 -2.24 10.52
N GLN A 191 6.58 -1.37 10.23
CA GLN A 191 5.18 -1.80 10.09
C GLN A 191 5.03 -2.70 8.86
N PHE A 192 5.57 -2.29 7.72
CA PHE A 192 5.46 -3.02 6.48
C PHE A 192 6.19 -4.37 6.53
N GLU A 193 7.33 -4.48 7.21
CA GLU A 193 8.04 -5.75 7.42
C GLU A 193 7.17 -6.81 8.10
N ARG A 194 6.21 -6.42 8.96
CA ARG A 194 5.26 -7.35 9.58
C ARG A 194 4.30 -7.94 8.55
N ASP A 195 3.84 -7.12 7.60
CA ASP A 195 3.03 -7.59 6.47
C ASP A 195 3.84 -8.46 5.51
N VAL A 196 5.10 -8.07 5.21
CA VAL A 196 6.04 -8.86 4.39
C VAL A 196 6.25 -10.26 4.97
N ALA A 197 6.37 -10.38 6.29
CA ALA A 197 6.47 -11.67 6.94
C ALA A 197 5.23 -12.56 6.68
N ILE A 198 4.02 -11.98 6.66
CA ILE A 198 2.79 -12.72 6.35
C ILE A 198 2.73 -13.07 4.87
N TRP A 199 2.94 -12.10 3.97
CA TRP A 199 2.93 -12.31 2.52
C TRP A 199 3.90 -13.41 2.10
N ASN A 200 5.14 -13.39 2.63
CA ASN A 200 6.15 -14.38 2.28
C ASN A 200 5.87 -15.80 2.82
N ASN A 201 4.90 -15.95 3.72
CA ASN A 201 4.55 -17.23 4.35
C ASN A 201 3.08 -17.64 4.12
N LYS A 202 2.36 -16.95 3.23
CA LYS A 202 1.00 -17.31 2.82
C LYS A 202 0.97 -17.77 1.37
N ARG A 203 -0.14 -18.39 0.98
CA ARG A 203 -0.46 -18.69 -0.43
C ARG A 203 -1.50 -17.73 -0.95
N TYR A 204 -1.38 -17.36 -2.23
CA TYR A 204 -2.46 -16.70 -2.93
C TYR A 204 -3.67 -17.65 -3.10
N VAL A 205 -4.87 -17.15 -2.82
CA VAL A 205 -6.12 -17.88 -3.02
C VAL A 205 -7.09 -16.99 -3.80
N SER A 206 -7.39 -17.38 -5.04
CA SER A 206 -8.29 -16.62 -5.92
C SER A 206 -9.72 -16.58 -5.39
N SER A 207 -10.21 -17.71 -4.84
CA SER A 207 -11.55 -17.84 -4.25
C SER A 207 -11.49 -18.32 -2.79
N PRO A 208 -11.20 -17.42 -1.82
CA PRO A 208 -11.13 -17.76 -0.41
C PRO A 208 -12.53 -17.89 0.19
N ALA A 209 -12.64 -18.65 1.28
CA ALA A 209 -13.84 -18.66 2.10
C ALA A 209 -13.91 -17.33 2.89
N TYR A 210 -15.04 -16.63 2.78
CA TYR A 210 -15.26 -15.35 3.46
C TYR A 210 -16.03 -15.54 4.77
N ALA A 211 -15.58 -14.89 5.84
CA ALA A 211 -16.39 -14.65 7.01
C ALA A 211 -17.40 -13.51 6.76
N LYS A 212 -18.40 -13.37 7.64
CA LYS A 212 -19.38 -12.26 7.55
C LYS A 212 -18.73 -10.88 7.66
N SER A 213 -17.59 -10.78 8.34
CA SER A 213 -16.79 -9.56 8.50
C SER A 213 -16.08 -9.12 7.22
N ASP A 214 -15.86 -10.03 6.25
CA ASP A 214 -14.93 -9.81 5.14
C ASP A 214 -15.60 -9.14 3.93
N LYS A 215 -16.68 -8.39 4.17
CA LYS A 215 -17.46 -7.72 3.13
C LYS A 215 -16.59 -6.76 2.32
N THR A 216 -15.71 -6.00 2.98
CA THR A 216 -14.80 -5.03 2.35
C THR A 216 -13.79 -5.71 1.44
N ILE A 217 -13.22 -6.86 1.83
CA ILE A 217 -12.30 -7.65 1.00
C ILE A 217 -13.00 -8.08 -0.29
N ARG A 218 -14.24 -8.59 -0.19
CA ARG A 218 -15.03 -8.98 -1.38
C ARG A 218 -15.29 -7.80 -2.32
N THR A 219 -15.70 -6.66 -1.77
CA THR A 219 -15.93 -5.44 -2.57
C THR A 219 -14.66 -4.95 -3.23
N PHE A 220 -13.52 -4.98 -2.51
CA PHE A 220 -12.21 -4.64 -3.05
C PHE A 220 -11.83 -5.56 -4.22
N ARG A 221 -11.95 -6.88 -4.08
CA ARG A 221 -11.63 -7.82 -5.17
C ARG A 221 -12.50 -7.60 -6.40
N SER A 222 -13.78 -7.31 -6.21
CA SER A 222 -14.67 -6.94 -7.31
C SER A 222 -14.22 -5.65 -8.01
N TRP A 223 -13.79 -4.64 -7.25
CA TRP A 223 -13.23 -3.41 -7.81
C TRP A 223 -11.89 -3.66 -8.52
N PHE A 224 -10.99 -4.47 -7.94
CA PHE A 224 -9.67 -4.75 -8.50
C PHE A 224 -9.74 -5.58 -9.80
N SER A 225 -10.79 -6.38 -9.98
CA SER A 225 -10.98 -7.20 -11.18
C SER A 225 -11.04 -6.40 -12.48
N GLN A 226 -11.38 -5.10 -12.42
CA GLN A 226 -11.42 -4.23 -13.59
C GLN A 226 -10.05 -4.00 -14.26
N PHE A 227 -8.95 -4.27 -13.53
CA PHE A 227 -7.59 -4.12 -14.04
C PHE A 227 -7.09 -5.34 -14.83
N TYR A 228 -7.95 -6.33 -15.04
CA TYR A 228 -7.69 -7.50 -15.87
C TYR A 228 -8.69 -7.57 -17.02
N SER A 229 -8.20 -7.79 -18.23
CA SER A 229 -9.00 -8.08 -19.43
C SER A 229 -9.10 -9.59 -19.67
N GLU A 230 -9.91 -10.00 -20.66
CA GLU A 230 -10.06 -11.41 -21.06
C GLU A 230 -8.73 -12.05 -21.51
N ASN A 231 -7.81 -11.26 -22.05
CA ASN A 231 -6.49 -11.71 -22.49
C ASN A 231 -5.44 -11.72 -21.37
N SER A 232 -5.82 -11.36 -20.13
CA SER A 232 -4.91 -11.42 -19.00
C SER A 232 -4.55 -12.86 -18.65
N ILE A 233 -3.25 -13.13 -18.50
CA ILE A 233 -2.76 -14.45 -18.15
C ILE A 233 -3.15 -14.78 -16.71
N SER A 234 -3.75 -15.95 -16.50
CA SER A 234 -4.11 -16.37 -15.15
C SER A 234 -2.85 -16.68 -14.32
N VAL A 235 -2.91 -16.48 -13.01
CA VAL A 235 -1.79 -16.82 -12.10
C VAL A 235 -1.35 -18.27 -12.27
N ARG A 236 -2.30 -19.19 -12.51
CA ARG A 236 -1.99 -20.60 -12.72
C ARG A 236 -1.14 -20.82 -13.98
N ASP A 237 -1.42 -20.10 -15.06
CA ASP A 237 -0.73 -20.26 -16.34
C ASP A 237 0.61 -19.51 -16.32
N ALA A 238 0.64 -18.32 -15.72
CA ALA A 238 1.87 -17.54 -15.53
C ALA A 238 2.91 -18.30 -14.68
N MET A 239 2.46 -19.10 -13.70
CA MET A 239 3.35 -19.95 -12.90
C MET A 239 3.92 -21.16 -13.67
N GLN A 240 3.35 -21.54 -14.81
CA GLN A 240 3.86 -22.62 -15.66
C GLN A 240 4.93 -22.14 -16.65
N ASN A 241 4.92 -20.86 -17.02
CA ASN A 241 5.94 -20.24 -17.88
C ASN A 241 6.44 -18.91 -17.29
N PRO A 242 7.40 -18.93 -16.33
CA PRO A 242 7.82 -17.74 -15.59
C PRO A 242 8.68 -16.76 -16.41
N LEU A 243 8.96 -17.06 -17.69
CA LEU A 243 9.73 -16.18 -18.57
C LEU A 243 8.84 -15.27 -19.43
N ASP A 244 7.58 -15.65 -19.69
CA ASP A 244 6.64 -14.94 -20.57
C ASP A 244 5.33 -14.60 -19.83
N TRP A 245 5.43 -13.96 -18.66
CA TRP A 245 4.29 -13.56 -17.83
C TRP A 245 3.92 -12.08 -17.97
#